data_AF-A0A7J2NKI6-F1
#
_entry.id   AF-A0A7J2NKI6-F1
#
_cell.length_a   1.000
_cell.length_b   1.000
_cell.length_c   1.000
_cell.angle_alpha   90.00
_cell.angle_beta   90.00
_cell.angle_gamma   90.00
#
_symmetry.space_group_name_H-M   'P 1'
#
loop_
_entity.id
_entity.type
_entity.pdbx_description
1 polymer ?
#
loop_
_entity_poly.entity_id
_entity_poly.type
_entity_poly.pdbx_seq_one_letter_code
_entity_poly.pdbx_strand_id
1 'polypeptide(L)' 'LLKRVVGLTEDIPVENVKTNEPLMLSAGTATTVGIVKSGREESAEVSLKIPICATKGQRIAISRRIAGKWRLIGYGIID' A
#
# COMPACT_ATOMS: atom_id res chain seq x y z
N LEU A 1 0.42 -4.14 -8.73
CA LEU A 1 1.62 -3.63 -8.01
C LEU A 1 2.72 -3.29 -9.03
N LEU A 2 3.77 -2.55 -8.64
CA LEU A 2 4.92 -2.28 -9.49
C LEU A 2 5.78 -3.54 -9.64
N LYS A 3 6.56 -3.63 -10.72
CA LYS A 3 7.48 -4.78 -10.93
C LYS A 3 8.69 -4.75 -9.99
N ARG A 4 9.11 -3.55 -9.57
CA ARG A 4 10.31 -3.31 -8.75
C ARG A 4 10.09 -2.13 -7.81
N VAL A 5 10.80 -2.15 -6.68
CA VAL A 5 10.76 -1.08 -5.67
C VAL A 5 11.44 0.18 -6.21
N VAL A 6 10.77 1.32 -6.11
CA VAL A 6 11.31 2.59 -6.61
C VAL A 6 12.29 3.21 -5.59
N GLY A 7 13.47 3.64 -6.07
CA GLY A 7 14.43 4.42 -5.28
C GLY A 7 15.42 3.59 -4.46
N LEU A 8 15.66 2.34 -4.87
CA LEU A 8 16.79 1.52 -4.43
C LEU A 8 17.76 1.32 -5.61
N THR A 9 19.05 1.21 -5.30
CA THR A 9 20.09 0.91 -6.28
C THR A 9 19.99 -0.55 -6.77
N GLU A 10 19.46 -1.43 -5.92
CA GLU A 10 19.20 -2.83 -6.21
C GLU A 10 17.77 -3.04 -6.72
N ASP A 11 17.64 -3.87 -7.75
CA ASP A 11 16.34 -4.23 -8.34
C ASP A 11 15.63 -5.27 -7.47
N ILE A 12 14.99 -4.79 -6.40
CA ILE A 12 14.20 -5.65 -5.51
C ILE A 12 12.80 -5.85 -6.10
N PRO A 13 12.38 -7.09 -6.38
CA PRO A 13 11.03 -7.37 -6.86
C PRO A 13 9.99 -7.05 -5.77
N VAL A 14 8.85 -6.49 -6.17
CA VAL A 14 7.75 -6.25 -5.24
C VAL A 14 7.00 -7.56 -5.00
N GLU A 15 7.13 -8.11 -3.79
CA GLU A 15 6.34 -9.26 -3.37
C GLU A 15 4.86 -8.90 -3.18
N ASN A 16 4.01 -9.91 -3.29
CA ASN A 16 2.60 -9.79 -2.93
C ASN A 16 2.40 -9.27 -1.50
N VAL A 17 1.25 -8.62 -1.30
CA VAL A 17 0.85 -8.09 0.01
C VAL A 17 0.53 -9.25 0.95
N LYS A 18 1.07 -9.24 2.16
CA LYS A 18 0.88 -10.30 3.15
C LYS A 18 -0.17 -9.90 4.19
N THR A 19 -0.90 -10.89 4.71
CA THR A 19 -1.83 -10.68 5.83
C THR A 19 -1.08 -10.21 7.09
N ASN A 20 -1.71 -9.34 7.87
CA ASN A 20 -1.17 -8.67 9.07
C ASN A 20 0.03 -7.76 8.81
N GLU A 21 0.27 -7.38 7.56
CA GLU A 21 1.34 -6.47 7.24
C GLU A 21 0.90 -5.00 7.35
N PRO A 22 1.73 -4.10 7.94
CA PRO A 22 1.47 -2.67 7.92
C PRO A 22 1.83 -2.06 6.56
N LEU A 23 0.87 -1.41 5.93
CA LEU A 23 1.05 -0.61 4.72
C LEU A 23 0.75 0.86 4.99
N MET A 24 1.48 1.75 4.33
CA MET A 24 1.16 3.17 4.29
C MET A 24 0.32 3.44 3.05
N LEU A 25 -0.85 4.03 3.26
CA LEU A 25 -1.82 4.36 2.22
C LEU A 25 -1.92 5.88 2.11
N SER A 26 -1.79 6.38 0.89
CA SER A 26 -1.99 7.81 0.59
C SER A 26 -3.17 7.96 -0.36
N ALA A 27 -4.25 8.58 0.12
CA ALA A 27 -5.45 8.89 -0.64
C ALA A 27 -5.58 10.42 -0.76
N GLY A 28 -5.28 10.97 -1.93
CA GLY A 28 -5.19 12.42 -2.11
C GLY A 28 -4.10 13.03 -1.22
N THR A 29 -4.49 13.90 -0.30
CA THR A 29 -3.59 14.52 0.70
C THR A 29 -3.50 13.75 2.02
N ALA A 30 -4.43 12.82 2.26
CA ALA A 30 -4.44 12.03 3.50
C ALA A 30 -3.43 10.87 3.40
N THR A 31 -2.59 10.73 4.42
CA THR A 31 -1.69 9.58 4.57
C THR A 31 -1.93 8.90 5.90
N THR A 32 -2.19 7.60 5.87
CA THR A 32 -2.48 6.80 7.06
C THR A 32 -1.79 5.44 6.96
N VAL A 33 -1.61 4.79 8.10
CA VAL A 33 -1.14 3.40 8.15
C VAL A 33 -2.35 2.48 8.26
N GLY A 34 -2.37 1.41 7.49
CA GLY A 34 -3.36 0.35 7.59
C GLY A 34 -2.71 -1.01 7.79
N ILE A 35 -3.44 -1.91 8.46
CA ILE A 35 -3.04 -3.31 8.62
C ILE A 35 -3.88 -4.15 7.64
N VAL A 36 -3.19 -4.92 6.81
CA VAL A 36 -3.84 -5.83 5.86
C VAL A 36 -4.55 -6.95 6.63
N LYS A 37 -5.87 -7.05 6.47
CA LYS A 37 -6.68 -8.13 7.01
C LYS A 37 -6.69 -9.35 6.10
N SER A 38 -6.71 -9.12 4.80
CA SER A 38 -6.70 -10.17 3.79
C SER A 38 -6.05 -9.65 2.51
N GLY A 39 -5.07 -10.39 2.00
CA GLY A 39 -4.48 -10.14 0.68
C GLY A 39 -4.92 -11.24 -0.29
N ARG A 40 -5.67 -10.87 -1.32
CA ARG A 40 -5.98 -11.71 -2.49
C ARG A 40 -5.15 -11.22 -3.68
N GLU A 41 -5.13 -11.99 -4.77
CA GLU A 41 -4.29 -11.65 -5.94
C GLU A 41 -4.57 -10.26 -6.52
N GLU A 42 -5.84 -9.84 -6.57
CA GLU A 42 -6.25 -8.56 -7.15
C GLU A 42 -6.87 -7.57 -6.16
N SER A 43 -7.14 -7.99 -4.93
CA SER A 43 -7.77 -7.13 -3.91
C SER A 43 -7.14 -7.33 -2.53
N ALA A 44 -7.13 -6.26 -1.73
CA ALA A 44 -6.64 -6.30 -0.37
C ALA A 44 -7.63 -5.59 0.55
N GLU A 45 -8.00 -6.26 1.63
CA GLU A 45 -8.80 -5.66 2.70
C GLU A 45 -7.85 -5.08 3.74
N VAL A 46 -7.97 -3.78 4.01
CA VAL A 46 -7.06 -3.05 4.90
C VAL A 46 -7.83 -2.31 5.97
N SER A 47 -7.49 -2.58 7.23
CA SER A 47 -8.02 -1.85 8.38
C SER A 47 -7.15 -0.63 8.64
N LEU A 48 -7.70 0.57 8.47
CA LEU A 48 -6.97 1.82 8.72
C LEU A 48 -6.79 2.06 10.22
N LYS A 49 -5.60 2.55 10.61
CA LYS A 49 -5.32 2.97 12.00
C LYS A 49 -5.93 4.33 12.31
N ILE A 50 -5.90 5.24 11.33
CA ILE A 50 -6.53 6.55 11.40
C ILE A 50 -7.54 6.62 10.24
N PRO A 51 -8.82 6.90 10.50
CA PRO A 51 -9.83 7.09 9.47
C PRO A 51 -9.44 8.24 8.53
N ILE A 52 -9.75 8.08 7.24
CA ILE A 52 -9.51 9.10 6.22
C ILE A 52 -10.78 9.36 5.43
N CYS A 53 -10.89 10.55 4.86
CA CYS A 53 -11.92 10.86 3.88
C CYS A 53 -11.45 10.39 2.50
N ALA A 54 -12.19 9.46 1.90
CA ALA A 54 -11.95 8.98 0.55
C ALA A 54 -13.27 8.59 -0.12
N THR A 55 -13.31 8.62 -1.45
CA THR A 55 -14.48 8.25 -2.24
C THR A 55 -14.27 6.90 -2.91
N LYS A 56 -15.35 6.13 -3.10
CA LYS A 56 -15.31 4.92 -3.92
C LYS A 56 -14.83 5.26 -5.33
N GLY A 57 -13.95 4.43 -5.90
CA GLY A 57 -13.28 4.68 -7.18
C GLY A 57 -12.04 5.58 -7.09
N GLN A 58 -11.71 6.14 -5.93
CA GLN A 58 -10.52 6.98 -5.76
C GLN A 58 -9.25 6.12 -5.83
N ARG A 59 -8.26 6.63 -6.58
CA ARG A 59 -6.92 6.03 -6.65
C ARG A 59 -6.14 6.31 -5.37
N ILE A 60 -5.54 5.27 -4.81
CA ILE A 60 -4.68 5.35 -3.64
C ILE A 60 -3.27 4.87 -3.96
N ALA A 61 -2.25 5.52 -3.40
CA ALA A 61 -0.89 5.04 -3.44
C ALA A 61 -0.63 4.08 -2.27
N ILE A 62 0.11 3.00 -2.56
CA ILE A 62 0.42 1.95 -1.59
C ILE A 62 1.92 1.92 -1.38
N SER A 63 2.34 2.12 -0.14
CA SER A 63 3.75 2.12 0.26
C SER A 63 4.02 1.04 1.31
N ARG A 64 5.15 0.37 1.17
CA ARG A 64 5.64 -0.70 2.06
C ARG A 64 6.87 -0.23 2.81
N ARG A 65 7.06 -0.70 4.03
CA ARG A 65 8.29 -0.42 4.78
C ARG A 65 9.39 -1.40 4.35
N ILE A 66 10.43 -0.88 3.69
CA ILE A 66 11.56 -1.65 3.18
C ILE A 66 12.84 -0.96 3.66
N ALA A 67 13.74 -1.70 4.32
CA ALA A 67 14.99 -1.17 4.90
C ALA A 67 14.76 0.09 5.76
N GLY A 68 13.70 0.09 6.57
CA GLY A 68 13.37 1.18 7.49
C GLY A 68 12.66 2.39 6.87
N LYS A 69 12.54 2.47 5.53
CA LYS A 69 11.88 3.59 4.82
C LYS A 69 10.58 3.13 4.15
N TRP A 70 9.63 4.04 3.99
CA TRP A 70 8.45 3.80 3.16
C TRP A 70 8.83 3.92 1.69
N ARG A 71 8.52 2.88 0.92
CA ARG A 71 8.78 2.80 -0.51
C ARG A 71 7.48 2.54 -1.23
N LEU A 72 7.26 3.26 -2.32
CA LEU A 72 6.10 3.06 -3.18
C LEU A 72 6.19 1.68 -3.84
N ILE A 73 5.16 0.86 -3.64
CA ILE A 73 5.08 -0.49 -4.22
C ILE A 73 3.95 -0.62 -5.25
N GLY A 74 3.03 0.35 -5.32
CA GLY A 74 1.94 0.32 -6.29
C GLY A 74 0.85 1.34 -6.00
N TYR A 75 -0.26 1.17 -6.71
CA TYR A 75 -1.50 1.90 -6.48
C TYR A 75 -2.66 0.91 -6.45
N GLY A 76 -3.76 1.33 -5.85
CA GLY A 76 -5.04 0.61 -5.85
C GLY A 76 -6.19 1.57 -6.12
N ILE A 77 -7.39 1.00 -6.26
CA ILE A 77 -8.65 1.73 -6.37
C ILE A 77 -9.52 1.28 -5.19
N ILE A 78 -10.16 2.22 -4.50
CA ILE A 78 -11.12 1.90 -3.45
C ILE A 78 -12.39 1.35 -4.10
N ASP A 79 -12.79 0.13 -3.74
CA ASP A 79 -14.06 -0.49 -4.11
C ASP A 79 -14.94 -0.71 -2.87
#